data_AF-A0A534RX62-F1
#
_entry.id   AF-A0A534RX62-F1
#
_cell.length_a   1.000
_cell.length_b   1.000
_cell.length_c   1.000
_cell.angle_alpha   90.00
_cell.angle_beta   90.00
_cell.angle_gamma   90.00
#
_symmetry.space_group_name_H-M   'P 1'
#
loop_
_entity.id
_entity.type
_entity.pdbx_description
1 polymer ?
#
loop_
_entity_poly.entity_id
_entity_poly.type
_entity_poly.pdbx_seq_one_letter_code
_entity_poly.pdbx_strand_id
1 'polypeptide(L)' 'MSRNPLIVAADVADPAAAAALAERLAGMIAFLKVGLELFVAAGPAAVERVRDRIPVFLD' A
#
# COMPACT_ATOMS: atom_id res chain seq x y z
N MET A 1 -3.60 10.16 10.23
CA MET A 1 -4.49 9.74 9.14
C MET A 1 -4.88 10.96 8.33
N SER A 2 -4.88 10.89 7.00
CA SER A 2 -5.31 12.02 6.17
C SER A 2 -6.83 12.22 6.27
N ARG A 3 -7.30 13.44 6.03
CA ARG A 3 -8.74 13.74 5.86
C ARG A 3 -9.27 13.40 4.46
N ASN A 4 -8.39 13.02 3.55
CA ASN A 4 -8.74 12.66 2.18
C ASN A 4 -9.18 11.18 2.14
N PRO A 5 -10.44 10.88 1.76
CA PRO A 5 -10.96 9.51 1.77
C PRO A 5 -10.41 8.62 0.64
N LEU A 6 -9.52 9.14 -0.22
CA LEU A 6 -8.99 8.42 -1.37
C LEU A 6 -8.28 7.12 -0.96
N ILE A 7 -8.61 6.03 -1.66
CA ILE A 7 -7.90 4.75 -1.64
C ILE A 7 -7.16 4.62 -2.97
N VAL A 8 -5.83 4.42 -2.93
CA VAL A 8 -5.02 4.24 -4.14
C VAL A 8 -4.65 2.78 -4.28
N ALA A 9 -4.86 2.20 -5.46
CA ALA A 9 -4.39 0.84 -5.76
C ALA A 9 -2.88 0.85 -6.02
N ALA A 10 -2.12 0.04 -5.27
CA ALA A 10 -0.73 -0.25 -5.59
C ALA A 10 -0.69 -1.28 -6.72
N ASP A 11 -0.84 -0.80 -7.96
CA ASP A 11 -0.77 -1.60 -9.18
C ASP A 11 0.69 -1.93 -9.54
N VAL A 12 1.36 -2.66 -8.65
CA VAL A 12 2.78 -3.05 -8.74
C VAL A 12 2.98 -4.46 -8.22
N ALA A 13 3.82 -5.25 -8.89
CA ALA A 13 4.16 -6.62 -8.47
C ALA A 13 5.32 -6.70 -7.46
N ASP A 14 6.06 -5.60 -7.26
CA ASP A 14 7.23 -5.55 -6.37
C ASP A 14 6.90 -4.86 -5.02
N PRO A 15 7.18 -5.51 -3.88
CA PRO A 15 7.01 -4.92 -2.55
C PRO A 15 7.81 -3.64 -2.31
N ALA A 16 8.99 -3.49 -2.92
CA ALA A 16 9.79 -2.28 -2.76
C ALA A 16 9.14 -1.09 -3.51
N ALA A 17 8.61 -1.32 -4.71
CA ALA A 17 7.80 -0.34 -5.43
C ALA A 17 6.54 0.07 -4.65
N ALA A 18 5.85 -0.87 -4.01
CA ALA A 18 4.69 -0.58 -3.17
C ALA A 18 5.07 0.28 -1.94
N ALA A 19 6.19 -0.03 -1.30
CA ALA A 19 6.71 0.75 -0.18
C ALA A 19 7.09 2.18 -0.60
N ALA A 20 7.77 2.34 -1.73
CA ALA A 20 8.14 3.66 -2.27
C ALA A 20 6.89 4.50 -2.62
N LEU A 21 5.85 3.86 -3.17
CA LEU A 21 4.56 4.52 -3.42
C LEU A 21 3.90 4.96 -2.11
N ALA A 22 3.93 4.12 -1.08
CA ALA A 22 3.43 4.45 0.25
C ALA A 22 4.18 5.64 0.89
N GLU A 23 5.51 5.73 0.74
CA GLU A 23 6.26 6.89 1.23
C GLU A 23 5.81 8.18 0.53
N ARG A 24 5.67 8.12 -0.81
CA ARG A 24 5.26 9.27 -1.60
C ARG A 24 3.86 9.75 -1.30
N LEU A 25 2.95 8.86 -0.89
CA LEU A 25 1.53 9.18 -0.65
C LEU A 25 1.18 9.40 0.83
N ALA A 26 2.17 9.29 1.72
CA ALA A 26 1.96 9.37 3.16
C ALA A 26 1.30 10.71 3.54
N GLY A 27 0.21 10.64 4.32
CA GLY A 27 -0.55 11.81 4.73
C GLY A 27 -1.46 12.43 3.65
N MET A 28 -1.41 11.95 2.39
CA MET A 28 -2.25 12.47 1.30
C MET A 28 -3.49 11.63 1.01
N ILE A 29 -3.49 10.34 1.38
CA ILE A 29 -4.58 9.40 1.10
C ILE A 29 -5.04 8.70 2.39
N ALA A 30 -6.18 8.02 2.36
CA ALA A 30 -6.68 7.24 3.49
C ALA A 30 -6.00 5.87 3.55
N PHE A 31 -5.94 5.18 2.42
CA PHE A 31 -5.39 3.82 2.32
C PHE A 31 -4.61 3.63 1.04
N LEU A 32 -3.56 2.81 1.12
CA LEU A 32 -3.00 2.15 -0.06
C LEU A 32 -3.57 0.73 -0.12
N LYS A 33 -4.15 0.35 -1.26
CA LYS A 33 -4.68 -0.99 -1.50
C LYS A 33 -3.57 -1.92 -1.99
N VAL A 34 -3.40 -3.03 -1.29
CA VAL A 34 -2.58 -4.18 -1.73
C VAL A 34 -3.53 -5.18 -2.39
N GLY A 35 -3.34 -5.43 -3.69
CA GLY A 35 -4.11 -6.43 -4.43
C GLY A 35 -3.49 -7.83 -4.40
N LEU A 36 -4.24 -8.80 -4.93
CA LEU A 36 -3.85 -10.21 -4.94
C LEU A 36 -2.54 -10.48 -5.70
N GLU A 37 -2.23 -9.76 -6.78
CA GLU A 37 -0.97 -9.98 -7.52
C GLU A 37 0.24 -9.79 -6.60
N LEU A 38 0.32 -8.63 -5.94
CA LEU A 38 1.40 -8.32 -5.00
C LEU A 38 1.36 -9.25 -3.78
N PHE A 39 0.17 -9.55 -3.25
CA PHE A 39 0.04 -10.40 -2.08
C PHE A 39 0.41 -11.87 -2.36
N VAL A 40 0.06 -12.40 -3.52
CA VAL A 40 0.45 -13.77 -3.92
C VAL A 40 1.96 -13.84 -4.18
N ALA A 41 2.55 -12.79 -4.76
CA ALA A 41 3.99 -12.76 -5.05
C ALA A 41 4.87 -12.67 -3.79
N ALA A 42 4.46 -11.89 -2.79
CA ALA A 42 5.32 -11.52 -1.65
C ALA A 42 4.71 -11.79 -0.27
N GLY A 43 3.45 -12.20 -0.20
CA GLY A 43 2.76 -12.56 1.04
C GLY A 43 2.59 -11.40 2.02
N PRO A 44 2.45 -11.71 3.32
CA PRO A 44 2.26 -10.71 4.38
C PRO A 44 3.36 -9.64 4.44
N ALA A 45 4.57 -9.96 3.99
CA ALA A 45 5.70 -9.04 3.98
C ALA A 45 5.50 -7.82 3.07
N ALA A 46 4.61 -7.90 2.07
CA ALA A 46 4.20 -6.74 1.27
C ALA A 46 3.27 -5.81 2.06
N VAL A 47 2.34 -6.37 2.83
CA VAL A 47 1.42 -5.61 3.69
C VAL A 47 2.19 -4.88 4.79
N GLU A 48 3.13 -5.56 5.45
CA GLU A 48 3.95 -4.98 6.52
C GLU A 48 4.72 -3.75 6.05
N ARG A 49 5.40 -3.87 4.89
CA ARG A 49 6.17 -2.77 4.28
C ARG A 49 5.31 -1.52 4.02
N VAL A 50 4.06 -1.69 3.60
CA VAL A 50 3.17 -0.56 3.35
C VAL A 50 2.60 -0.01 4.66
N ARG A 51 2.21 -0.90 5.58
CA ARG A 51 1.53 -0.54 6.84
C ARG A 51 2.39 0.36 7.74
N ASP A 52 3.71 0.27 7.65
CA ASP A 52 4.63 1.16 8.36
C ASP A 52 4.52 2.64 7.92
N ARG A 53 3.90 2.91 6.76
CA ARG A 53 3.85 4.24 6.13
C ARG A 53 2.41 4.76 5.99
N ILE A 54 1.49 3.92 5.54
CA ILE A 54 0.08 4.27 5.28
C ILE A 54 -0.82 3.09 5.71
N PRO A 55 -2.04 3.34 6.23
CA PRO A 55 -3.04 2.29 6.40
C PRO A 55 -3.23 1.45 5.12
N VAL A 56 -3.36 0.14 5.29
CA VAL A 56 -3.51 -0.82 4.18
C VAL A 56 -4.95 -1.27 4.06
N PHE A 57 -5.45 -1.29 2.83
CA PHE A 57 -6.63 -2.07 2.45
C PHE A 57 -6.15 -3.32 1.71
N LEU A 58 -6.39 -4.51 2.26
CA LEU A 58 -6.04 -5.78 1.62
C LEU A 58 -7.30 -6.32 0.91
N ASP A 59 -7.20 -6.48 -0.40
CA ASP A 59 -8.26 -6.96 -1.29
C ASP A 59 -8.24 -8.50 -1.42
#